data_AF-A0A6J7TD39-F1
#
_entry.id   AF-A0A6J7TD39-F1
#
_cell.length_a   1.000
_cell.length_b   1.000
_cell.length_c   1.000
_cell.angle_alpha   90.00
_cell.angle_beta   90.00
_cell.angle_gamma   90.00
#
_symmetry.space_group_name_H-M   'P 1'
#
loop_
_entity.id
_entity.type
_entity.pdbx_description
1 polymer ?
#
loop_
_entity_poly.entity_id
_entity_poly.type
_entity_poly.pdbx_seq_one_letter_code
_entity_poly.pdbx_strand_id
1 'polypeptide(L)'
;MLKSRATELDACLKLLVPKMQQAWVDFYNNPTPITDRMIEINEEYDGFWSLSAELNSAGLQLLDEKNIGANSPDGTYCSFDETKVQNLYNILQPIYASQGVEIADDVSSVYTNKYCQGAPGR
;
A
#
# COMPACT_ATOMS: atom_id res chain seq x y z
N MET A 1 23.94 -13.39 -13.69
CA MET A 1 23.08 -12.53 -12.85
C MET A 1 21.75 -13.23 -12.66
N LEU A 2 21.36 -13.51 -11.40
CA LEU A 2 20.02 -14.03 -11.12
C LEU A 2 19.01 -12.93 -11.45
N LYS A 3 17.97 -13.26 -12.23
CA LYS A 3 16.87 -12.33 -12.49
C LYS A 3 16.19 -12.03 -11.15
N SER A 4 15.75 -10.79 -10.94
CA SER A 4 14.93 -10.48 -9.76
C SER A 4 13.67 -11.35 -9.79
N ARG A 5 13.14 -11.70 -8.61
CA ARG A 5 11.86 -12.43 -8.53
C ARG A 5 10.76 -11.70 -9.30
N ALA A 6 10.77 -10.36 -9.28
CA ALA A 6 9.84 -9.53 -10.03
C ALA A 6 9.95 -9.73 -11.56
N THR A 7 11.15 -9.91 -12.11
CA THR A 7 11.32 -10.22 -13.53
C THR A 7 10.86 -11.64 -13.85
N GLU A 8 11.11 -12.61 -12.98
CA GLU A 8 10.71 -14.00 -13.20
C GLU A 8 9.19 -14.19 -13.10
N LEU A 9 8.53 -13.43 -12.23
CA LEU A 9 7.09 -13.50 -11.97
C LEU A 9 6.29 -12.41 -12.70
N ASP A 10 6.87 -11.75 -13.70
CA ASP A 10 6.27 -10.58 -14.36
C ASP A 10 4.84 -10.86 -14.86
N ALA A 11 4.62 -12.00 -15.53
CA ALA A 11 3.30 -12.41 -16.01
C ALA A 11 2.30 -12.66 -14.85
N CYS A 12 2.76 -13.25 -13.75
CA CYS A 12 1.91 -13.49 -12.57
C CYS A 12 1.55 -12.17 -11.88
N LEU A 13 2.49 -11.25 -11.74
CA LEU A 13 2.28 -9.97 -11.08
C LEU A 13 1.30 -9.08 -11.84
N LYS A 14 1.32 -9.12 -13.19
CA LYS A 14 0.31 -8.46 -14.03
C LYS A 14 -1.12 -8.95 -13.76
N LEU A 15 -1.30 -10.19 -13.32
CA LEU A 15 -2.60 -10.75 -12.96
C LEU A 15 -2.94 -10.52 -11.48
N LEU A 16 -1.96 -10.63 -10.60
CA LEU A 16 -2.15 -10.57 -9.16
C LEU A 16 -2.39 -9.15 -8.66
N VAL A 17 -1.57 -8.18 -9.09
CA VAL A 17 -1.61 -6.82 -8.54
C VAL A 17 -3.00 -6.18 -8.71
N PRO A 18 -3.63 -6.17 -9.91
CA PRO A 18 -4.98 -5.61 -10.04
C PRO A 18 -6.03 -6.28 -9.14
N LYS A 19 -5.91 -7.59 -8.89
CA LYS A 19 -6.81 -8.33 -7.98
C LYS A 19 -6.61 -7.95 -6.52
N MET A 20 -5.36 -7.73 -6.11
CA MET A 20 -5.07 -7.23 -4.76
C MET A 20 -5.61 -5.81 -4.57
N GLN A 21 -5.55 -4.96 -5.58
CA GLN A 21 -6.13 -3.63 -5.52
C GLN A 21 -7.65 -3.66 -5.47
N GLN A 22 -8.29 -4.56 -6.22
CA GLN A 22 -9.73 -4.78 -6.10
C GLN A 22 -10.12 -5.20 -4.68
N ALA A 23 -9.36 -6.06 -4.02
CA ALA A 23 -9.62 -6.45 -2.63
C ALA A 23 -9.57 -5.25 -1.66
N TRP A 24 -8.64 -4.31 -1.88
CA TRP A 24 -8.61 -3.05 -1.11
C TRP A 24 -9.83 -2.17 -1.39
N VAL A 25 -10.20 -1.99 -2.65
CA VAL A 25 -11.42 -1.23 -3.02
C VAL A 25 -12.66 -1.86 -2.39
N ASP A 26 -12.79 -3.18 -2.45
CA ASP A 26 -13.90 -3.93 -1.83
C ASP A 26 -13.91 -3.75 -0.31
N PHE A 27 -12.73 -3.77 0.34
CA PHE A 27 -12.60 -3.49 1.77
C PHE A 27 -13.07 -2.07 2.11
N TYR A 28 -12.65 -1.04 1.37
CA TYR A 28 -13.11 0.32 1.65
C TYR A 28 -14.62 0.51 1.41
N ASN A 29 -15.21 -0.24 0.47
CA ASN A 29 -16.64 -0.20 0.20
C ASN A 29 -17.47 -0.94 1.26
N ASN A 30 -16.93 -2.02 1.83
CA ASN A 30 -17.58 -2.78 2.90
C ASN A 30 -16.53 -3.34 3.88
N PRO A 31 -16.06 -2.52 4.84
CA PRO A 31 -14.94 -2.90 5.71
C PRO A 31 -15.34 -3.87 6.82
N THR A 32 -16.63 -3.88 7.21
CA THR A 32 -17.15 -4.59 8.38
C THR A 32 -16.71 -6.04 8.48
N PRO A 33 -16.81 -6.89 7.43
CA PRO A 33 -16.43 -8.29 7.54
C PRO A 33 -14.94 -8.50 7.90
N ILE A 34 -14.06 -7.61 7.42
CA ILE A 34 -12.63 -7.68 7.70
C ILE A 34 -12.33 -7.09 9.08
N THR A 35 -12.93 -5.97 9.43
CA THR A 35 -12.72 -5.35 10.75
C THR A 35 -13.25 -6.22 11.89
N ASP A 36 -14.37 -6.92 11.68
CA ASP A 36 -14.93 -7.86 12.66
C ASP A 36 -13.99 -9.06 12.83
N ARG A 37 -13.49 -9.63 11.72
CA ARG A 37 -12.51 -10.72 11.79
C ARG A 37 -11.21 -10.30 12.48
N MET A 38 -10.78 -9.05 12.32
CA MET A 38 -9.61 -8.53 13.02
C MET A 38 -9.83 -8.39 14.53
N ILE A 39 -11.04 -8.02 14.98
CA ILE A 39 -11.40 -8.02 16.40
C ILE A 39 -11.35 -9.45 16.95
N GLU A 40 -11.96 -10.42 16.25
CA GLU A 40 -11.92 -11.83 16.64
C GLU A 40 -10.48 -12.37 16.77
N ILE A 41 -9.59 -12.00 15.84
CA ILE A 41 -8.18 -12.39 15.90
C ILE A 41 -7.50 -11.80 17.15
N ASN A 42 -7.74 -10.52 17.46
CA ASN A 42 -7.15 -9.92 18.65
C ASN A 42 -7.65 -10.57 19.95
N GLU A 43 -8.92 -10.94 20.00
CA GLU A 43 -9.51 -11.67 21.13
C GLU A 43 -8.97 -13.10 21.23
N GLU A 44 -8.81 -13.80 20.10
CA GLU A 44 -8.33 -15.20 20.05
C GLU A 44 -6.88 -15.33 20.52
N TYR A 45 -6.01 -14.42 20.09
CA TYR A 45 -4.57 -14.49 20.40
C TYR A 45 -4.17 -13.70 21.65
N ASP A 46 -5.07 -12.91 22.24
CA ASP A 46 -4.85 -12.11 23.47
C ASP A 46 -3.49 -11.37 23.48
N GLY A 47 -3.22 -10.67 22.37
CA GLY A 47 -1.97 -9.95 22.16
C GLY A 47 -1.97 -8.55 22.78
N PHE A 48 -0.90 -7.79 22.52
CA PHE A 48 -0.84 -6.38 22.94
C PHE A 48 -1.81 -5.47 22.18
N TRP A 49 -2.21 -5.86 20.97
CA TRP A 49 -3.10 -5.06 20.12
C TRP A 49 -4.57 -5.32 20.45
N SER A 50 -5.35 -4.25 20.56
CA SER A 50 -6.80 -4.31 20.72
C SER A 50 -7.50 -3.49 19.63
N LEU A 51 -8.68 -3.96 19.22
CA LEU A 51 -9.55 -3.29 18.27
C LEU A 51 -10.98 -3.35 18.79
N SER A 52 -11.79 -2.35 18.43
CA SER A 52 -13.23 -2.37 18.62
C SER A 52 -13.91 -1.85 17.36
N ALA A 53 -15.22 -2.06 17.25
CA ALA A 53 -16.01 -1.50 16.15
C ALA A 53 -15.89 0.03 16.09
N GLU A 54 -15.90 0.70 17.25
CA GLU A 54 -15.79 2.16 17.37
C GLU A 54 -14.41 2.66 16.92
N LEU A 55 -13.33 1.98 17.34
CA LEU A 55 -11.97 2.32 16.91
C LEU A 55 -11.79 2.15 15.40
N ASN A 56 -12.32 1.07 14.84
CA ASN A 56 -12.27 0.83 13.40
C ASN A 56 -13.07 1.89 12.62
N SER A 57 -14.28 2.24 13.08
CA SER A 57 -15.09 3.29 12.45
C SER A 57 -14.39 4.65 12.51
N ALA A 58 -13.81 5.02 13.66
CA ALA A 58 -13.08 6.28 13.81
C ALA A 58 -11.82 6.31 12.94
N GLY A 59 -11.11 5.18 12.83
CA GLY A 59 -9.93 5.05 11.97
C GLY A 59 -10.27 5.23 10.49
N LEU A 60 -11.32 4.56 10.00
CA LEU A 60 -11.76 4.68 8.61
C LEU A 60 -12.18 6.12 8.27
N GLN A 61 -12.92 6.77 9.17
CA GLN A 61 -13.26 8.19 9.01
C GLN A 61 -12.00 9.06 8.89
N LEU A 62 -11.01 8.84 9.75
CA LEU A 62 -9.76 9.61 9.74
C LEU A 62 -8.95 9.40 8.46
N LEU A 63 -8.95 8.18 7.90
CA LEU A 63 -8.30 7.89 6.63
C LEU A 63 -8.92 8.74 5.51
N ASP A 64 -10.26 8.78 5.44
CA ASP A 64 -10.97 9.58 4.44
C ASP A 64 -10.75 11.08 4.61
N GLU A 65 -10.86 11.60 5.85
CA GLU A 65 -10.60 13.01 6.15
C GLU A 65 -9.19 13.45 5.74
N LYS A 66 -8.21 12.55 5.83
CA LYS A 66 -6.81 12.81 5.48
C LYS A 66 -6.46 12.46 4.03
N ASN A 67 -7.42 11.99 3.23
CA ASN A 67 -7.20 11.46 1.89
C ASN A 67 -6.15 10.33 1.87
N ILE A 68 -6.08 9.53 2.93
CA ILE A 68 -5.26 8.32 3.01
C ILE A 68 -6.07 7.19 2.40
N GLY A 69 -5.51 6.56 1.35
CA GLY A 69 -6.26 5.63 0.53
C GLY A 69 -7.14 6.31 -0.53
N ALA A 70 -6.80 7.53 -0.94
CA ALA A 70 -7.36 8.14 -2.15
C ALA A 70 -6.70 7.54 -3.41
N ASN A 71 -7.39 7.65 -4.55
CA ASN A 71 -6.84 7.26 -5.85
C ASN A 71 -5.61 8.09 -6.20
N SER A 72 -4.71 7.47 -6.97
CA SER A 72 -3.59 8.15 -7.59
C SER A 72 -4.05 9.10 -8.71
N PRO A 73 -3.17 10.01 -9.20
CA PRO A 73 -3.55 10.98 -10.22
C PRO A 73 -4.11 10.38 -11.52
N ASP A 74 -3.78 9.12 -11.81
CA ASP A 74 -4.31 8.36 -12.95
C ASP A 74 -5.70 7.74 -12.70
N GLY A 75 -6.30 8.00 -11.54
CA GLY A 75 -7.61 7.50 -11.14
C GLY A 75 -7.62 6.07 -10.58
N THR A 76 -6.47 5.40 -10.49
CA THR A 76 -6.39 4.04 -9.96
C THR A 76 -6.07 4.01 -8.47
N TYR A 77 -6.58 3.01 -7.76
CA TYR A 77 -6.09 2.61 -6.43
C TYR A 77 -4.92 1.64 -6.62
N CYS A 78 -3.81 2.11 -7.20
CA CYS A 78 -2.66 1.24 -7.44
C CYS A 78 -1.35 1.99 -7.65
N SER A 79 -1.33 2.93 -8.59
CA SER A 79 -0.06 3.50 -9.04
C SER A 79 0.57 4.39 -7.97
N PHE A 80 1.89 4.48 -7.99
CA PHE A 80 2.61 5.47 -7.23
C PHE A 80 2.54 6.82 -7.94
N ASP A 81 2.24 7.87 -7.19
CA ASP A 81 2.44 9.26 -7.60
C ASP A 81 3.95 9.56 -7.60
N GLU A 82 4.53 9.66 -8.79
CA GLU A 82 5.97 9.82 -8.98
C GLU A 82 6.52 11.08 -8.30
N THR A 83 5.73 12.16 -8.24
CA THR A 83 6.13 13.41 -7.58
C THR A 83 6.19 13.20 -6.07
N LYS A 84 5.20 12.51 -5.48
CA LYS A 84 5.22 12.19 -4.04
C LYS A 84 6.37 11.27 -3.69
N VAL A 85 6.65 10.26 -4.51
CA VAL A 85 7.75 9.32 -4.29
C VAL A 85 9.10 10.03 -4.39
N GLN A 86 9.29 10.93 -5.37
CA GLN A 86 10.50 11.74 -5.46
C GLN A 86 10.69 12.65 -4.25
N ASN A 87 9.62 13.27 -3.76
CA ASN A 87 9.67 14.11 -2.56
C ASN A 87 10.07 13.29 -1.32
N LEU A 88 9.50 12.10 -1.14
CA LEU A 88 9.89 11.20 -0.05
C LEU A 88 11.36 10.80 -0.15
N TYR A 89 11.84 10.45 -1.36
CA TYR A 89 13.23 10.12 -1.59
C TYR A 89 14.17 11.27 -1.22
N ASN A 90 13.87 12.50 -1.63
CA ASN A 90 14.68 13.68 -1.30
C ASN A 90 14.77 13.94 0.21
N ILE A 91 13.71 13.62 0.97
CA ILE A 91 13.69 13.74 2.43
C ILE A 91 14.55 12.65 3.07
N LEU A 92 14.40 11.40 2.62
CA LEU A 92 15.02 10.23 3.26
C LEU A 92 16.48 10.05 2.89
N GLN A 93 16.88 10.41 1.66
CA GLN A 93 18.24 10.22 1.16
C GLN A 93 19.32 10.78 2.12
N PRO A 94 19.29 12.05 2.55
CA PRO A 94 20.32 12.56 3.46
C PRO A 94 20.31 11.89 4.84
N ILE A 95 19.14 11.46 5.32
CA ILE A 95 18.99 10.76 6.60
C ILE A 95 19.68 9.39 6.53
N TYR A 96 19.38 8.61 5.50
CA TYR A 96 19.98 7.30 5.29
C TYR A 96 21.49 7.39 4.99
N ALA A 97 21.93 8.41 4.25
CA ALA A 97 23.35 8.63 3.99
C ALA A 97 24.11 8.89 5.30
N SER A 98 23.52 9.66 6.23
CA SER A 98 24.11 9.91 7.55
C SER A 98 24.23 8.64 8.42
N GLN A 99 23.44 7.61 8.12
CA GLN A 99 23.44 6.31 8.79
C GLN A 99 24.33 5.28 8.08
N GLY A 100 25.01 5.66 7.00
CA GLY A 100 25.87 4.77 6.21
C GLY A 100 25.09 3.74 5.38
N VAL A 101 23.80 3.98 5.13
CA VAL A 101 22.97 3.12 4.29
C VAL A 101 23.29 3.40 2.82
N GLU A 102 23.44 2.35 2.01
CA GLU A 102 23.56 2.46 0.55
C GLU A 102 22.21 2.90 -0.04
N ILE A 103 22.24 3.91 -0.90
CA ILE A 103 21.03 4.52 -1.46
C ILE A 103 21.08 4.37 -2.97
N ALA A 104 19.95 3.98 -3.56
CA ALA A 104 19.80 3.94 -5.01
C ALA A 104 19.93 5.35 -5.58
N ASP A 105 20.72 5.52 -6.65
CA ASP A 105 20.93 6.84 -7.27
C ASP A 105 19.66 7.48 -7.83
N ASP A 106 18.68 6.65 -8.20
CA ASP A 106 17.39 7.05 -8.77
C ASP A 106 16.24 6.30 -8.08
N VAL A 107 15.28 7.06 -7.55
CA VAL A 107 14.08 6.52 -6.91
C VAL A 107 13.22 5.69 -7.87
N SER A 108 13.27 5.96 -9.18
CA SER A 108 12.54 5.16 -10.17
C SER A 108 12.97 3.69 -10.19
N SER A 109 14.17 3.38 -9.68
CA SER A 109 14.68 2.01 -9.58
C SER A 109 14.07 1.20 -8.43
N VAL A 110 13.41 1.85 -7.46
CA VAL A 110 12.89 1.19 -6.24
C VAL A 110 11.38 0.95 -6.24
N TYR A 111 10.64 1.42 -7.25
CA TYR A 111 9.21 1.14 -7.42
C TYR A 111 8.84 0.94 -8.89
N THR A 112 7.64 0.45 -9.17
CA THR A 112 7.13 0.36 -10.54
C THR A 112 5.62 0.41 -10.60
N ASN A 113 5.08 1.14 -11.59
CA ASN A 113 3.66 1.20 -11.90
C ASN A 113 3.21 0.19 -12.97
N LYS A 114 4.13 -0.61 -13.52
CA LYS A 114 3.86 -1.49 -14.68
C LYS A 114 2.79 -2.56 -14.43
N TYR A 115 2.49 -2.87 -13.17
CA TYR A 115 1.50 -3.87 -12.79
C TYR A 115 0.12 -3.28 -12.44
N CYS A 116 -0.02 -1.96 -12.53
CA CYS A 116 -1.29 -1.26 -12.24
C CYS A 116 -2.22 -1.17 -13.46
N GLN A 117 -1.80 -1.68 -14.61
CA GLN A 117 -2.65 -1.71 -15.79
C GLN A 117 -3.94 -2.49 -15.50
N GLY A 118 -5.10 -1.83 -15.66
CA GLY A 118 -6.41 -2.42 -15.39
C GLY A 118 -6.77 -2.53 -13.91
N ALA A 119 -5.99 -1.91 -13.01
CA ALA A 119 -6.39 -1.78 -11.61
C ALA A 119 -7.63 -0.85 -11.48
N PRO A 120 -8.52 -1.13 -10.52
CA PRO A 120 -9.71 -0.30 -10.28
C PRO A 120 -9.34 1.04 -9.63
N GLY A 121 -10.26 1.99 -9.70
CA GLY A 121 -10.31 3.11 -8.75
C GLY A 121 -11.13 2.73 -7.52
N ARG A 122 -10.88 3.40 -6.41
CA ARG A 122 -11.74 3.44 -5.22
C ARG A 122 -12.92 4.38 -5.46
#